data_AF-A0A0J1D5Z3-F1
#
_entry.id   AF-A0A0J1D5Z3-F1
#
_cell.length_a   1.000
_cell.length_b   1.000
_cell.length_c   1.000
_cell.angle_alpha   90.00
_cell.angle_beta   90.00
_cell.angle_gamma   90.00
#
_symmetry.space_group_name_H-M   'P 1'
#
loop_
_entity.id
_entity.type
_entity.pdbx_description
1 polymer ?
#
loop_
_entity_poly.entity_id
_entity_poly.type
_entity_poly.pdbx_seq_one_letter_code
_entity_poly.pdbx_strand_id
1 'polypeptide(L)'
;MPALKLSPAQRADLRSQAHALKPVVLVGGEGLTEAVLAEIEVHLAAHQLIKIRVFGDDREARTEAYAEICDKLDAAPIQQIGKLLVVWRPESDEVAKPSRAAGVRGANRVAPPSAGEAAAETSSKGRAPRVVKVVKITRDAPVVRKPKKQKLLVRGNERVTAGGNVKRAKKRLPSAKRHHQSSK
;
A
#
# COMPACT_ATOMS: atom_id res chain seq x y z
N MET A 1 15.20 30.92 5.30
CA MET A 1 15.00 30.80 6.77
C MET A 1 13.51 30.61 7.01
N PRO A 2 13.05 29.41 7.34
CA PRO A 2 13.45 28.69 8.55
C PRO A 2 13.78 27.21 8.29
N ALA A 3 15.07 26.87 8.30
CA ALA A 3 15.48 25.50 8.56
C ALA A 3 15.16 25.18 10.02
N LEU A 4 14.27 24.22 10.27
CA LEU A 4 13.98 23.75 11.62
C LEU A 4 15.28 23.24 12.27
N LYS A 5 15.68 23.91 13.36
CA LYS A 5 16.93 23.58 14.08
C LYS A 5 16.67 22.44 15.05
N LEU A 6 17.30 21.30 14.76
CA LEU A 6 17.29 20.12 15.62
C LEU A 6 18.40 20.18 16.67
N SER A 7 18.13 19.60 17.86
CA SER A 7 19.16 19.30 18.85
C SER A 7 20.21 18.34 18.26
N PRO A 8 21.50 18.46 18.63
CA PRO A 8 22.54 17.52 18.20
C PRO A 8 22.21 16.04 18.51
N ALA A 9 21.55 15.78 19.65
CA ALA A 9 21.12 14.44 20.04
C ALA A 9 20.04 13.90 19.10
N GLN A 10 18.98 14.70 18.87
CA GLN A 10 17.88 14.34 17.97
C GLN A 10 18.37 14.13 16.53
N ARG A 11 19.32 14.96 16.08
CA ARG A 11 19.93 14.81 14.75
C ARG A 11 20.71 13.51 14.61
N ALA A 12 21.35 13.03 15.67
CA ALA A 12 22.05 11.74 15.66
C ALA A 12 21.07 10.55 15.59
N ASP A 13 19.97 10.61 16.33
CA ASP A 13 18.93 9.58 16.31
C ASP A 13 18.25 9.47 14.94
N LEU A 14 17.85 10.61 14.37
CA LEU A 14 17.23 10.67 13.04
C LEU A 14 18.19 10.24 11.94
N ARG A 15 19.49 10.51 12.09
CA ARG A 15 20.52 9.99 11.19
C ARG A 15 20.56 8.46 11.21
N SER A 16 20.58 7.86 12.40
CA SER A 16 20.55 6.40 12.55
C SER A 16 19.33 5.78 11.86
N GLN A 17 18.15 6.34 12.10
CA GLN A 17 16.90 5.91 11.46
C GLN A 17 16.95 6.05 9.94
N ALA A 18 17.49 7.17 9.44
CA ALA A 18 17.59 7.42 8.00
C ALA A 18 18.50 6.44 7.28
N HIS A 19 19.54 5.87 7.92
CA HIS A 19 20.44 4.92 7.28
C HIS A 19 19.71 3.66 6.81
N ALA A 20 18.75 3.14 7.58
CA ALA A 20 17.97 1.96 7.24
C ALA A 20 16.92 2.20 6.14
N LEU A 21 16.48 3.45 5.96
CA LEU A 21 15.45 3.80 4.99
C LEU A 21 15.97 3.75 3.54
N LYS A 22 15.11 3.29 2.62
CA LYS A 22 15.36 3.38 1.18
C LYS A 22 15.02 4.78 0.68
N PRO A 23 15.68 5.28 -0.38
CA PRO A 23 15.30 6.54 -1.01
C PRO A 23 13.88 6.43 -1.57
N VAL A 24 13.04 7.41 -1.26
CA VAL A 24 11.63 7.45 -1.70
C VAL A 24 11.49 8.32 -2.94
N VAL A 25 12.13 9.50 -2.94
CA VAL A 25 12.13 10.43 -4.08
C VAL A 25 13.46 10.33 -4.83
N LEU A 26 13.35 10.31 -6.15
CA LEU A 26 14.45 10.23 -7.10
C LEU A 26 14.46 11.49 -7.96
N VAL A 27 15.47 12.33 -7.83
CA VAL A 27 15.62 13.56 -8.63
C VAL A 27 16.48 13.23 -9.84
N GLY A 28 15.88 13.33 -11.04
CA GLY A 28 16.53 13.04 -12.32
C GLY A 28 17.51 14.13 -12.76
N GLY A 29 17.92 14.06 -14.04
CA GLY A 29 18.89 14.99 -14.63
C GLY A 29 18.39 16.43 -14.82
N GLU A 30 17.07 16.66 -14.82
CA GLU A 30 16.47 18.00 -14.83
C GLU A 30 16.62 18.74 -13.49
N GLY A 31 17.08 18.06 -12.44
CA GLY A 31 17.28 18.68 -11.14
C GLY A 31 15.96 18.92 -10.39
N LEU A 32 15.93 19.98 -9.58
CA LEU A 32 14.82 20.28 -8.68
C LEU A 32 13.67 20.97 -9.43
N THR A 33 12.71 20.20 -9.95
CA THR A 33 11.50 20.74 -10.58
C THR A 33 10.38 20.94 -9.56
N GLU A 34 9.38 21.75 -9.91
CA GLU A 34 8.20 21.97 -9.05
C GLU A 34 7.41 20.68 -8.78
N ALA A 35 7.37 19.76 -9.75
CA ALA A 35 6.76 18.44 -9.57
C ALA A 35 7.49 17.61 -8.50
N VAL A 36 8.83 17.62 -8.52
CA VAL A 36 9.65 16.95 -7.52
C VAL A 36 9.43 17.56 -6.13
N LEU A 37 9.31 18.88 -6.04
CA LEU A 37 9.00 19.56 -4.77
C LEU A 37 7.64 19.14 -4.20
N ALA A 38 6.60 19.06 -5.03
CA ALA A 38 5.29 18.59 -4.63
C ALA A 38 5.30 17.12 -4.17
N GLU A 39 6.06 16.26 -4.84
CA GLU A 39 6.25 14.86 -4.41
C GLU A 39 6.97 14.77 -3.06
N ILE A 40 8.03 15.57 -2.86
CA ILE A 40 8.75 15.64 -1.59
C ILE A 40 7.80 16.04 -0.46
N GLU A 41 6.91 17.02 -0.69
CA GLU A 41 5.93 17.45 0.31
C GLU A 41 4.97 16.33 0.71
N VAL A 42 4.39 15.61 -0.26
CA VAL A 42 3.48 14.48 -0.01
C VAL A 42 4.19 13.38 0.79
N HIS A 43 5.45 13.10 0.46
CA HIS A 43 6.23 12.08 1.17
C HIS A 43 6.70 12.53 2.55
N LEU A 44 7.02 13.81 2.75
CA LEU A 44 7.31 14.38 4.06
C LEU A 44 6.09 14.30 4.97
N ALA A 45 4.89 14.56 4.46
CA ALA A 45 3.65 14.42 5.23
C ALA A 45 3.37 12.97 5.67
N ALA A 46 3.68 11.98 4.83
CA ALA A 46 3.42 10.57 5.12
C ALA A 46 4.49 9.90 6.00
N HIS A 47 5.77 10.26 5.81
CA HIS A 47 6.89 9.54 6.42
C HIS A 47 7.67 10.35 7.45
N GLN A 48 7.52 11.68 7.48
CA GLN A 48 8.20 12.63 8.37
C GLN A 48 9.73 12.70 8.16
N LEU A 49 10.39 11.55 7.97
CA LEU A 49 11.80 11.37 7.64
C LEU A 49 11.92 10.73 6.26
N ILE A 50 12.57 11.42 5.33
CA ILE A 50 12.77 10.92 3.98
C ILE A 50 14.23 10.95 3.56
N LYS A 51 14.56 10.04 2.64
CA LYS A 51 15.82 10.01 1.92
C LYS A 51 15.53 10.29 0.45
N ILE A 52 16.16 11.35 -0.08
CA ILE A 52 16.03 11.78 -1.47
C ILE A 52 17.33 11.42 -2.18
N ARG A 53 17.25 10.82 -3.36
CA ARG A 53 18.43 10.52 -4.18
C ARG A 53 18.47 11.47 -5.36
N VAL A 54 19.56 12.23 -5.47
CA VAL A 54 19.79 13.16 -6.57
C VAL A 54 20.75 12.54 -7.58
N PHE A 55 20.28 12.35 -8.81
CA PHE A 55 21.09 11.89 -9.92
C PHE A 55 21.74 13.09 -10.61
N GLY A 56 22.87 13.53 -10.05
CA GLY A 56 23.72 14.57 -10.63
C GLY A 56 25.11 14.51 -10.00
N ASP A 57 26.14 14.80 -10.78
CA ASP A 57 27.53 14.74 -10.32
C ASP A 57 28.00 16.06 -9.70
N ASP A 58 27.35 17.18 -10.01
CA ASP A 58 27.65 18.49 -9.43
C ASP A 58 27.31 18.56 -7.93
N ARG A 59 28.30 18.96 -7.13
CA ARG A 59 28.19 19.08 -5.67
C ARG A 59 27.54 20.40 -5.26
N GLU A 60 27.71 21.45 -6.04
CA GLU A 60 27.19 22.78 -5.74
C GLU A 60 25.68 22.78 -5.92
N ALA A 61 25.19 22.31 -7.07
CA ALA A 61 23.77 22.12 -7.34
C ALA A 61 23.05 21.26 -6.28
N ARG A 62 23.71 20.22 -5.74
CA ARG A 62 23.11 19.39 -4.66
C ARG A 62 22.97 20.16 -3.35
N THR A 63 23.92 21.04 -3.05
CA THR A 63 23.90 21.83 -1.81
C THR A 63 22.84 22.92 -1.90
N GLU A 64 22.71 23.55 -3.06
CA GLU A 64 21.64 24.51 -3.37
C GLU A 64 20.26 23.84 -3.33
N ALA A 65 20.08 22.71 -4.02
CA ALA A 65 18.83 21.95 -3.98
C ALA A 65 18.46 21.54 -2.54
N TYR A 66 19.43 21.19 -1.72
CA TYR A 66 19.20 20.85 -0.32
C TYR A 66 18.73 22.06 0.51
N ALA A 67 19.36 23.23 0.30
CA ALA A 67 18.93 24.47 0.93
C ALA A 67 17.52 24.87 0.47
N GLU A 68 17.26 24.81 -0.83
CA GLU A 68 15.97 25.17 -1.44
C GLU A 68 14.82 24.28 -0.95
N ILE A 69 15.04 22.96 -0.84
CA ILE A 69 14.06 22.03 -0.24
C ILE A 69 13.77 22.42 1.21
N CYS A 70 14.81 22.74 2.00
CA CYS A 70 14.63 23.09 3.40
C CYS A 70 13.90 24.43 3.56
N ASP A 71 14.17 25.40 2.68
CA ASP A 71 13.53 26.72 2.71
C ASP A 71 12.08 26.69 2.22
N LYS A 72 11.75 25.86 1.21
CA LYS A 72 10.39 25.78 0.67
C LYS A 72 9.43 24.94 1.51
N LEU A 73 9.94 23.88 2.15
CA LEU A 73 9.11 22.89 2.86
C LEU A 73 9.25 22.96 4.38
N ASP A 74 9.90 24.02 4.90
CA ASP A 74 10.20 24.23 6.32
C ASP A 74 10.79 22.98 6.99
N ALA A 75 11.70 22.33 6.29
CA ALA A 75 12.23 21.05 6.69
C ALA A 75 13.60 21.18 7.38
N ALA A 76 13.89 20.27 8.31
CA ALA A 76 15.15 20.20 9.03
C ALA A 76 16.22 19.46 8.22
N PRO A 77 17.40 20.07 8.01
CA PRO A 77 18.53 19.40 7.39
C PRO A 77 19.24 18.46 8.37
N ILE A 78 19.21 17.15 8.12
CA ILE A 78 19.92 16.17 8.96
C ILE A 78 21.32 15.87 8.40
N GLN A 79 21.41 15.39 7.18
CA GLN A 79 22.69 14.99 6.58
C GLN A 79 22.60 14.87 5.07
N GLN A 80 23.70 15.21 4.41
CA GLN A 80 23.95 14.89 3.02
C GLN A 80 25.02 13.78 2.95
N ILE A 81 24.71 12.69 2.25
CA ILE A 81 25.59 11.54 2.05
C ILE A 81 25.80 11.37 0.55
N GLY A 82 26.78 12.08 0.00
CA GLY A 82 27.09 12.05 -1.44
C GLY A 82 25.88 12.48 -2.28
N LYS A 83 25.26 11.51 -2.97
CA LYS A 83 24.06 11.69 -3.82
C LYS A 83 22.74 11.57 -3.05
N LEU A 84 22.78 11.33 -1.74
CA LEU A 84 21.60 11.20 -0.89
C LEU A 84 21.44 12.42 0.01
N LEU A 85 20.22 12.94 0.09
CA LEU A 85 19.81 14.01 0.98
C LEU A 85 18.85 13.43 2.02
N VAL A 86 19.09 13.70 3.30
CA VAL A 86 18.22 13.27 4.39
C VAL A 86 17.57 14.50 5.00
N VAL A 87 16.25 14.54 4.92
CA VAL A 87 15.42 15.66 5.32
C VAL A 87 14.33 15.16 6.26
N TRP A 88 14.02 15.95 7.29
CA TRP A 88 12.99 15.63 8.26
C TRP A 88 12.08 16.81 8.53
N ARG A 89 10.80 16.55 8.74
CA ARG A 89 9.81 17.55 9.16
C ARG A 89 9.00 16.98 10.35
N PRO A 90 8.88 17.71 11.47
CA PRO A 90 7.95 17.32 12.52
C PRO A 90 6.52 17.35 11.99
N GLU A 91 5.67 16.45 12.48
CA GLU A 91 4.24 16.52 12.24
C GLU A 91 3.76 17.91 12.73
N SER A 92 3.31 18.77 11.81
CA SER A 92 2.68 20.04 12.19
C SER A 92 1.40 19.69 12.97
N ASP A 93 1.36 20.04 14.25
CA ASP A 93 0.21 19.88 15.15
C ASP A 93 -0.98 20.81 14.81
N GLU A 94 -1.12 21.24 13.55
CA GLU A 94 -2.27 22.01 13.04
C GLU A 94 -3.27 21.18 12.25
N VAL A 95 -3.08 19.86 12.18
CA VAL A 95 -4.18 18.97 11.83
C VAL A 95 -4.37 17.98 12.96
N ALA A 96 -5.00 18.49 14.02
CA ALA A 96 -5.81 17.69 14.92
C ALA A 96 -6.50 16.59 14.11
N LYS A 97 -6.11 15.34 14.37
CA LYS A 97 -6.89 14.16 13.95
C LYS A 97 -8.34 14.43 14.33
N PRO A 98 -9.34 14.33 13.42
CA PRO A 98 -10.64 13.89 13.89
C PRO A 98 -10.45 12.42 14.27
N SER A 99 -10.37 12.21 15.57
CA SER A 99 -10.57 10.94 16.25
C SER A 99 -11.71 10.16 15.58
N ARG A 100 -11.39 9.05 14.90
CA ARG A 100 -12.39 8.04 14.57
C ARG A 100 -12.52 7.07 15.74
N ALA A 101 -13.34 7.43 16.72
CA ALA A 101 -13.95 6.48 17.64
C ALA A 101 -15.34 6.96 18.11
N ALA A 102 -16.37 6.27 17.61
CA ALA A 102 -17.77 6.18 18.07
C ALA A 102 -18.63 7.47 18.07
N GLY A 103 -19.80 7.59 17.44
CA GLY A 103 -20.64 6.68 16.66
C GLY A 103 -22.07 7.27 16.65
N VAL A 104 -22.66 7.49 15.48
CA VAL A 104 -24.13 7.60 15.34
C VAL A 104 -24.57 6.73 14.17
N ARG A 105 -25.57 5.91 14.49
CA ARG A 105 -26.20 4.88 13.69
C ARG A 105 -26.84 5.43 12.42
N GLY A 106 -26.66 4.68 11.33
CA GLY A 106 -27.73 4.28 10.44
C GLY A 106 -28.36 5.36 9.55
N ALA A 107 -27.89 5.44 8.31
CA ALA A 107 -28.77 5.50 7.14
C ALA A 107 -27.94 5.18 5.89
N ASN A 108 -28.19 3.99 5.37
CA ASN A 108 -27.65 3.43 4.15
C ASN A 108 -28.01 4.29 2.93
N ARG A 109 -27.02 5.00 2.35
CA ARG A 109 -26.98 5.33 0.91
C ARG A 109 -25.52 5.45 0.47
N VAL A 110 -24.93 4.33 0.06
CA VAL A 110 -23.75 4.34 -0.81
C VAL A 110 -24.17 3.72 -2.13
N ALA A 111 -24.05 4.52 -3.20
CA ALA A 111 -24.21 4.08 -4.57
C ALA A 111 -23.27 2.91 -4.88
N PRO A 112 -23.66 1.93 -5.70
CA PRO A 112 -22.81 0.79 -6.01
C PRO A 112 -21.53 1.25 -6.72
N PRO A 113 -20.34 0.74 -6.32
CA PRO A 113 -19.11 0.99 -7.06
C PRO A 113 -19.19 0.34 -8.45
N SER A 114 -18.58 1.01 -9.42
CA SER A 114 -18.53 0.59 -10.82
C SER A 114 -17.91 -0.82 -10.95
N ALA A 115 -18.36 -1.57 -11.96
CA ALA A 115 -18.12 -3.01 -12.13
C ALA A 115 -16.64 -3.42 -12.37
N GLY A 116 -15.69 -2.48 -12.39
CA GLY A 116 -14.27 -2.74 -12.66
C GLY A 116 -13.39 -2.93 -11.43
N GLU A 117 -13.65 -2.20 -10.33
CA GLU A 117 -12.67 -2.07 -9.23
C GLU A 117 -12.93 -3.04 -8.06
N ALA A 118 -14.14 -3.58 -7.92
CA ALA A 118 -14.47 -4.57 -6.90
C ALA A 118 -13.79 -5.95 -7.10
N ALA A 119 -13.11 -6.17 -8.23
CA ALA A 119 -12.49 -7.46 -8.56
C ALA A 119 -11.03 -7.59 -8.10
N ALA A 120 -10.33 -6.49 -7.78
CA ALA A 120 -8.87 -6.52 -7.56
C ALA A 120 -8.47 -6.69 -6.07
N GLU A 121 -9.17 -6.05 -5.13
CA GLU A 121 -8.78 -6.06 -3.70
C GLU A 121 -9.36 -7.20 -2.85
N THR A 122 -10.33 -7.97 -3.38
CA THR A 122 -10.82 -9.20 -2.72
C THR A 122 -10.00 -10.45 -3.07
N SER A 123 -8.75 -10.29 -3.50
CA SER A 123 -7.93 -11.40 -4.02
C SER A 123 -7.06 -12.11 -2.96
N SER A 124 -6.91 -11.55 -1.75
CA SER A 124 -6.13 -12.19 -0.66
C SER A 124 -6.99 -12.83 0.43
N LYS A 125 -8.21 -12.36 0.67
CA LYS A 125 -9.18 -12.96 1.59
C LYS A 125 -10.22 -13.72 0.76
N GLY A 126 -9.99 -15.02 0.56
CA GLY A 126 -10.96 -15.89 -0.10
C GLY A 126 -12.35 -15.78 0.54
N ARG A 127 -13.40 -16.11 -0.23
CA ARG A 127 -14.80 -16.03 0.20
C ARG A 127 -14.99 -16.58 1.62
N ALA A 128 -15.78 -15.91 2.46
CA ALA A 128 -16.08 -16.40 3.80
C ALA A 128 -16.57 -17.86 3.77
N PRO A 129 -16.18 -18.71 4.75
CA PRO A 129 -16.56 -20.12 4.78
C PRO A 129 -18.08 -20.27 4.81
N ARG A 130 -18.60 -21.23 4.03
CA ARG A 130 -20.05 -21.47 3.90
C ARG A 130 -20.37 -22.93 4.13
N VAL A 131 -21.48 -23.21 4.81
CA VAL A 131 -21.99 -24.57 4.98
C VAL A 131 -22.92 -24.89 3.82
N VAL A 132 -22.55 -25.85 2.97
CA VAL A 132 -23.35 -26.30 1.83
C VAL A 132 -23.95 -27.66 2.15
N LYS A 133 -25.24 -27.82 1.89
CA LYS A 133 -25.95 -29.08 2.04
C LYS A 133 -25.86 -29.87 0.74
N VAL A 134 -25.13 -30.97 0.77
CA VAL A 134 -25.06 -31.92 -0.34
C VAL A 134 -26.09 -33.02 -0.12
N VAL A 135 -26.93 -33.23 -1.13
CA VAL A 135 -27.89 -34.34 -1.17
C VAL A 135 -27.43 -35.28 -2.27
N LYS A 136 -26.89 -36.43 -1.88
CA LYS A 136 -26.43 -37.44 -2.84
C LYS A 136 -27.64 -38.24 -3.30
N ILE A 137 -28.09 -37.97 -4.51
CA ILE A 137 -29.15 -38.73 -5.18
C ILE A 137 -28.45 -39.87 -5.92
N THR A 138 -28.47 -41.08 -5.35
CA THR A 138 -28.08 -42.29 -6.08
C THR A 138 -29.17 -42.60 -7.08
N ARG A 139 -28.82 -42.61 -8.38
CA ARG A 139 -29.77 -42.81 -9.50
C ARG A 139 -30.50 -44.17 -9.40
N ASP A 140 -29.84 -45.19 -8.84
CA ASP A 140 -30.37 -46.56 -8.72
C ASP A 140 -30.83 -46.92 -7.29
N ALA A 141 -31.15 -45.94 -6.43
CA ALA A 141 -31.67 -46.28 -5.11
C ALA A 141 -33.13 -46.76 -5.19
N PRO A 142 -33.48 -47.88 -4.52
CA PRO A 142 -34.88 -48.28 -4.41
C PRO A 142 -35.67 -47.16 -3.72
N VAL A 143 -36.88 -46.87 -4.24
CA VAL A 143 -37.81 -45.79 -3.85
C VAL A 143 -38.02 -45.67 -2.32
N VAL A 144 -37.72 -46.73 -1.58
CA VAL A 144 -37.91 -46.87 -0.13
C VAL A 144 -36.92 -46.06 0.71
N ARG A 145 -35.72 -45.70 0.23
CA ARG A 145 -34.70 -45.01 1.06
C ARG A 145 -34.59 -43.52 0.74
N LYS A 146 -34.96 -42.67 1.70
CA LYS A 146 -34.80 -41.20 1.62
C LYS A 146 -33.31 -40.81 1.45
N PRO A 147 -32.98 -39.86 0.57
CA PRO A 147 -31.60 -39.43 0.35
C PRO A 147 -31.01 -38.78 1.60
N LYS A 148 -29.79 -39.19 1.97
CA LYS A 148 -29.07 -38.64 3.13
C LYS A 148 -28.59 -37.22 2.83
N LYS A 149 -28.94 -36.28 3.71
CA LYS A 149 -28.55 -34.87 3.64
C LYS A 149 -27.26 -34.68 4.45
N GLN A 150 -26.16 -34.32 3.81
CA GLN A 150 -24.88 -34.05 4.49
C GLN A 150 -24.55 -32.55 4.44
N LYS A 151 -24.21 -31.96 5.59
CA LYS A 151 -23.75 -30.57 5.67
C LYS A 151 -22.22 -30.57 5.62
N LEU A 152 -21.64 -29.89 4.63
CA LEU A 152 -20.20 -29.76 4.45
C LEU A 152 -19.79 -28.29 4.55
N LEU A 153 -18.74 -28.00 5.31
CA LEU A 153 -18.15 -26.67 5.37
C LEU A 153 -17.20 -26.49 4.18
N VAL A 154 -17.40 -25.41 3.43
CA VAL A 154 -16.63 -25.05 2.23
C VAL A 154 -15.88 -23.76 2.52
N ARG A 155 -14.54 -23.82 2.50
CA ARG A 155 -13.68 -22.65 2.75
C ARG A 155 -13.52 -21.80 1.47
N GLY A 156 -12.99 -20.58 1.60
CA GLY A 156 -12.95 -19.60 0.51
C GLY A 156 -12.16 -19.97 -0.74
N ASN A 157 -11.28 -20.97 -0.64
CA ASN A 157 -10.48 -21.53 -1.72
C ASN A 157 -10.98 -22.91 -2.20
N GLU A 158 -12.12 -23.37 -1.69
CA GLU A 158 -12.70 -24.68 -1.95
C GLU A 158 -14.01 -24.58 -2.74
N ARG A 159 -14.37 -25.65 -3.45
CA ARG A 159 -15.60 -25.79 -4.26
C ARG A 159 -16.18 -27.18 -4.09
N VAL A 160 -17.50 -27.30 -4.05
CA VAL A 160 -18.22 -28.59 -4.04
C VAL A 160 -18.44 -29.05 -5.48
N THR A 161 -18.11 -30.30 -5.77
CA THR A 161 -18.33 -30.95 -7.07
C THR A 161 -19.71 -31.60 -7.15
N ALA A 162 -20.20 -31.92 -8.36
CA ALA A 162 -21.50 -32.58 -8.56
C ALA A 162 -21.66 -33.90 -7.78
N GLY A 163 -20.56 -34.61 -7.52
CA GLY A 163 -20.55 -35.83 -6.71
C GLY A 163 -20.60 -35.61 -5.19
N GLY A 164 -20.56 -34.36 -4.73
CA GLY A 164 -20.57 -34.00 -3.31
C GLY A 164 -19.21 -33.79 -2.66
N ASN A 165 -18.11 -33.97 -3.39
CA ASN A 165 -16.75 -33.83 -2.85
C ASN A 165 -16.30 -32.37 -2.88
N VAL A 166 -15.63 -31.93 -1.81
CA VAL A 166 -14.98 -30.61 -1.72
C VAL A 166 -13.58 -30.68 -2.35
N LYS A 167 -13.30 -29.82 -3.34
CA LYS A 167 -11.99 -29.71 -4.01
C LYS A 167 -11.45 -28.28 -3.91
N ARG A 168 -10.12 -28.12 -3.85
CA ARG A 168 -9.47 -26.80 -3.90
C ARG A 168 -9.44 -26.27 -5.33
N ALA A 169 -9.61 -24.96 -5.49
CA ALA A 169 -9.41 -24.30 -6.78
C ALA A 169 -7.91 -24.35 -7.16
N LYS A 170 -7.58 -24.89 -8.34
CA LYS A 170 -6.20 -24.86 -8.87
C LYS A 170 -5.82 -23.41 -9.19
N LYS A 171 -4.66 -22.96 -8.72
CA LYS A 171 -4.13 -21.62 -9.03
C LYS A 171 -3.91 -21.52 -10.54
N ARG A 172 -4.52 -20.54 -11.20
CA ARG A 172 -4.27 -20.27 -12.62
C ARG A 172 -2.86 -19.68 -12.75
N LEU A 173 -2.01 -20.32 -13.56
CA LEU A 173 -0.71 -19.75 -13.93
C LEU A 173 -0.96 -18.64 -14.97
N PRO A 174 -0.39 -17.43 -14.80
CA PRO A 174 -0.50 -16.38 -15.81
C PRO A 174 0.26 -16.80 -17.08
N SER A 175 -0.28 -16.44 -18.25
CA SER A 175 0.39 -16.67 -19.54
C SER A 175 1.60 -15.75 -19.68
N ALA A 176 2.74 -16.32 -20.11
CA ALA A 176 4.01 -15.60 -20.31
C ALA A 176 3.89 -14.39 -21.26
N LYS A 177 2.84 -14.33 -22.09
CA LYS A 177 2.64 -13.29 -23.10
C LYS A 177 2.26 -11.91 -22.53
N ARG A 178 1.93 -11.79 -21.23
CA ARG A 178 1.62 -10.49 -20.60
C ARG A 178 2.85 -9.68 -20.18
N HIS A 179 4.07 -10.20 -20.32
CA HIS A 179 5.30 -9.52 -19.90
C HIS A 179 5.90 -8.56 -20.96
N HIS A 180 5.32 -8.45 -22.15
CA HIS A 180 5.91 -7.69 -23.27
C HIS A 180 5.19 -6.38 -23.63
N GLN A 181 4.22 -5.92 -22.84
CA GLN A 181 3.48 -4.68 -23.12
C GLN A 181 3.71 -3.56 -22.11
N SER A 182 4.86 -3.51 -21.45
CA SER A 182 5.27 -2.38 -20.60
C SER A 182 6.62 -1.78 -21.02
N SER A 183 6.93 -1.80 -22.32
CA SER A 183 8.04 -1.04 -22.86
C SER A 183 7.62 -0.37 -24.17
N LYS A 184 7.12 0.85 -24.06
CA LYS A 184 7.32 1.88 -25.08
C LYS A 184 7.25 3.25 -24.42
#